data_AF-V6L394-F1
#
_entry.id   AF-V6L394-F1
#
_cell.length_a   1.000
_cell.length_b   1.000
_cell.length_c   1.000
_cell.angle_alpha   90.00
_cell.angle_beta   90.00
_cell.angle_gamma   90.00
#
_symmetry.space_group_name_H-M   'P 1'
#
loop_
_entity.id
_entity.type
_entity.pdbx_description
1 polymer ?
#
loop_
_entity_poly.entity_id
_entity_poly.type
_entity_poly.pdbx_seq_one_letter_code
_entity_poly.pdbx_strand_id
1 'polypeptide(L)'
;MLTNSGLVEDLGRDRSGWRPEKLREMREAHGLTLEATGERLRETARRAGLSAPAANFQTLWQHEQGEVFPGPHYRRAYCLLYQATEPELGFRKALPGEEVDHRLTEFQERVDSGHVQAVVQALKHLVPTSAEDCGENVQQRILDAWRRRHTGGDQHRPSLLLIGGFAGSGKSEFARFISHLTGWPLLDKDPLTRPLVERLLTALGCDPNDRHSETYKAQVRPLEYQCLMESILANVECGISTVATAPFITEMSNPAWMRRLANRCAAYQVDVTPVWLECDADSMREYIAFRSAARDAWKLSNWTEYLDGLDLSLRPAVPHLVVDNRFGSAIAVTDQVRYALGVAHT
;
A
#
# COMPACT_ATOMS: atom_id res chain seq x y z
N MET A 1 14.25 4.96 31.93
CA MET A 1 13.09 4.13 31.52
C MET A 1 11.85 4.99 31.62
N LEU A 2 11.42 5.55 30.50
CA LEU A 2 10.14 6.24 30.36
C LEU A 2 9.30 5.33 29.47
N THR A 3 8.13 4.93 29.95
CA THR A 3 7.23 4.02 29.24
C THR A 3 6.60 4.72 28.04
N ASN A 4 6.47 3.99 26.92
CA ASN A 4 5.86 4.45 25.65
C ASN A 4 4.43 5.01 25.77
N SER A 5 3.79 4.94 26.95
CA SER A 5 2.46 5.47 27.20
C SER A 5 2.42 7.00 27.32
N GLY A 6 3.52 7.65 27.69
CA GLY A 6 3.55 9.11 27.91
C GLY A 6 3.78 9.96 26.66
N LEU A 7 4.16 9.36 25.53
CA LEU A 7 4.43 10.07 24.27
C LEU A 7 3.19 10.18 23.35
N VAL A 8 2.05 9.62 23.77
CA VAL A 8 0.79 9.65 23.01
C VAL A 8 -0.13 10.80 23.45
N GLU A 9 0.12 11.42 24.61
CA GLU A 9 -0.80 12.44 25.18
C GLU A 9 -0.65 13.85 24.60
N ASP A 10 0.41 14.15 23.84
CA ASP A 10 0.65 15.50 23.29
C ASP A 10 0.40 15.59 21.77
N LEU A 11 -0.64 14.88 21.30
CA LEU A 11 -1.11 14.93 19.90
C LEU A 11 -1.85 16.25 19.63
N GLY A 12 -1.11 17.23 19.10
CA GLY A 12 -1.57 18.26 18.16
C GLY A 12 -3.01 18.75 18.33
N ARG A 13 -3.19 19.86 19.04
CA ARG A 13 -4.47 20.53 19.30
C ARG A 13 -5.19 21.12 18.08
N ASP A 14 -4.72 20.96 16.85
CA ASP A 14 -5.47 21.41 15.68
C ASP A 14 -6.29 20.26 15.06
N ARG A 15 -7.39 19.90 15.74
CA ARG A 15 -8.42 18.97 15.24
C ARG A 15 -9.58 19.74 14.62
N SER A 16 -9.28 20.71 13.76
CA SER A 16 -10.26 21.64 13.17
C SER A 16 -11.28 20.93 12.28
N GLY A 17 -12.36 20.42 12.88
CA GLY A 17 -13.45 19.73 12.17
C GLY A 17 -13.93 18.43 12.80
N TRP A 18 -13.33 17.98 13.90
CA TRP A 18 -13.79 16.79 14.61
C TRP A 18 -15.14 17.04 15.30
N ARG A 19 -16.12 16.18 14.98
CA ARG A 19 -17.50 16.17 15.44
C ARG A 19 -17.85 14.78 15.98
N PRO A 20 -17.40 14.44 17.20
CA PRO A 20 -17.56 13.10 17.76
C PRO A 20 -19.02 12.65 17.88
N GLU A 21 -19.96 13.59 18.01
CA GLU A 21 -21.39 13.33 18.10
C GLU A 21 -21.96 12.59 16.87
N LYS A 22 -21.36 12.80 15.69
CA LYS A 22 -21.79 12.15 14.45
C LYS A 22 -21.61 10.62 14.46
N LEU A 23 -20.62 10.12 15.19
CA LEU A 23 -20.45 8.67 15.36
C LEU A 23 -21.61 8.04 16.12
N ARG A 24 -22.07 8.74 17.17
CA ARG A 24 -23.23 8.31 17.96
C ARG A 24 -24.50 8.36 17.12
N GLU A 25 -24.72 9.45 16.39
CA GLU A 25 -25.85 9.59 15.47
C GLU A 25 -25.89 8.46 14.43
N MET A 26 -24.75 8.14 13.82
CA MET A 26 -24.63 7.05 12.84
C MET A 26 -24.86 5.67 13.46
N ARG A 27 -24.37 5.44 14.68
CA ARG A 27 -24.65 4.20 15.42
C ARG A 27 -26.14 4.03 15.69
N GLU A 28 -26.78 5.08 16.20
CA GLU A 28 -28.21 5.10 16.52
C GLU A 28 -29.07 4.94 15.26
N ALA A 29 -28.69 5.57 14.15
CA ALA A 29 -29.34 5.41 12.85
C ALA A 29 -29.28 3.97 12.30
N HIS A 30 -28.20 3.24 12.60
CA HIS A 30 -28.06 1.82 12.25
C HIS A 30 -28.70 0.88 13.30
N GLY A 31 -29.34 1.42 14.35
CA GLY A 31 -30.00 0.65 15.40
C GLY A 31 -29.06 -0.19 16.26
N LEU A 32 -27.79 0.21 16.38
CA LEU A 32 -26.77 -0.57 17.09
C LEU A 32 -26.55 -0.09 18.53
N THR A 33 -26.42 -1.05 19.45
CA THR A 33 -25.88 -0.79 20.79
C THR A 33 -24.36 -0.64 20.73
N LEU A 34 -23.73 -0.02 21.74
CA LEU A 34 -22.26 0.07 21.81
C LEU A 34 -21.58 -1.30 21.75
N GLU A 35 -22.18 -2.32 22.39
CA GLU A 35 -21.66 -3.69 22.38
C GLU A 35 -21.79 -4.34 20.98
N ALA A 36 -22.95 -4.20 20.33
CA ALA A 36 -23.17 -4.70 18.98
C ALA A 36 -22.29 -3.99 17.95
N THR A 37 -22.06 -2.68 18.11
CA THR A 37 -21.10 -1.92 17.30
C THR A 37 -19.69 -2.46 17.50
N GLY A 38 -19.25 -2.74 18.74
CA GLY A 38 -17.93 -3.29 19.01
C GLY A 38 -17.70 -4.67 18.40
N GLU A 39 -18.71 -5.54 18.40
CA GLU A 39 -18.65 -6.83 17.71
C GLU A 39 -18.58 -6.67 16.20
N ARG A 40 -19.49 -5.91 15.60
CA ARG A 40 -19.52 -5.67 14.15
C ARG A 40 -18.27 -4.96 13.65
N LEU A 41 -17.70 -4.06 14.44
CA LEU A 41 -16.49 -3.33 14.07
C LEU A 41 -15.25 -4.24 14.08
N ARG A 42 -15.18 -5.20 15.01
CA ARG A 42 -14.16 -6.27 14.99
C ARG A 42 -14.32 -7.21 13.81
N GLU A 43 -15.54 -7.60 13.48
CA GLU A 43 -15.83 -8.44 12.32
C GLU A 43 -15.48 -7.73 11.02
N THR A 44 -15.89 -6.47 10.88
CA THR A 44 -15.61 -5.63 9.70
C THR A 44 -14.11 -5.42 9.53
N ALA A 45 -13.39 -5.12 10.62
CA ALA A 45 -11.94 -5.00 10.59
C ALA A 45 -11.25 -6.31 10.16
N ARG A 46 -11.71 -7.47 10.69
CA ARG A 46 -11.21 -8.79 10.31
C ARG A 46 -11.44 -9.07 8.81
N ARG A 47 -12.65 -8.80 8.30
CA ARG A 47 -13.00 -9.01 6.89
C ARG A 47 -12.22 -8.11 5.94
N ALA A 48 -11.85 -6.90 6.37
CA ALA A 48 -11.06 -5.97 5.58
C ALA A 48 -9.53 -6.16 5.73
N GLY A 49 -9.08 -7.12 6.56
CA GLY A 49 -7.65 -7.34 6.82
C GLY A 49 -6.98 -6.21 7.61
N LEU A 50 -7.76 -5.44 8.37
CA LEU A 50 -7.26 -4.39 9.27
C LEU A 50 -6.77 -5.02 10.58
N SER A 51 -5.79 -4.39 11.24
CA SER A 51 -5.41 -4.80 12.60
C SER A 51 -6.64 -4.66 13.51
N ALA A 52 -7.07 -5.78 14.10
CA ALA A 52 -8.35 -5.86 14.79
C ALA A 52 -8.37 -4.89 16.00
N PRO A 53 -9.21 -3.85 15.98
CA PRO A 53 -9.36 -2.97 17.13
C PRO A 53 -9.96 -3.77 18.29
N ALA A 54 -9.51 -3.52 19.53
CA ALA A 54 -10.11 -4.15 20.71
C ALA A 54 -11.63 -3.89 20.79
N ALA A 55 -12.06 -2.71 20.33
CA ALA A 55 -13.43 -2.25 20.12
C ALA A 55 -14.39 -2.69 21.24
N ASN A 56 -13.97 -2.51 22.49
CA ASN A 56 -14.87 -2.69 23.63
C ASN A 56 -15.80 -1.46 23.75
N PHE A 57 -16.91 -1.61 24.45
CA PHE A 57 -17.92 -0.56 24.57
C PHE A 57 -17.34 0.74 25.17
N GLN A 58 -16.36 0.64 26.09
CA GLN A 58 -15.73 1.77 26.75
C GLN A 58 -14.92 2.61 25.76
N THR A 59 -14.12 1.98 24.90
CA THR A 59 -13.36 2.66 23.85
C THR A 59 -14.28 3.34 22.83
N LEU A 60 -15.35 2.67 22.41
CA LEU A 60 -16.32 3.28 21.48
C LEU A 60 -17.06 4.46 22.12
N TRP A 61 -17.40 4.35 23.40
CA TRP A 61 -18.01 5.43 24.16
C TRP A 61 -17.06 6.64 24.25
N GLN A 62 -15.77 6.42 24.54
CA GLN A 62 -14.76 7.47 24.56
C GLN A 62 -14.61 8.18 23.20
N HIS A 63 -14.75 7.45 22.10
CA HIS A 63 -14.76 8.03 20.76
C HIS A 63 -16.00 8.90 20.52
N GLU A 64 -17.19 8.44 20.94
CA GLU A 64 -18.47 9.15 20.78
C GLU A 64 -18.58 10.39 21.68
N GLN A 65 -17.94 10.39 22.85
CA GLN A 65 -17.89 11.55 23.75
C GLN A 65 -16.81 12.57 23.37
N GLY A 66 -15.91 12.22 22.45
CA GLY A 66 -14.78 13.06 22.11
C GLY A 66 -13.64 13.05 23.16
N GLU A 67 -13.61 12.06 24.05
CA GLU A 67 -12.52 11.89 25.01
C GLU A 67 -11.25 11.37 24.32
N VAL A 68 -11.40 10.44 23.38
CA VAL A 68 -10.30 9.84 22.63
C VAL A 68 -10.57 9.98 21.14
N PHE A 69 -9.59 10.50 20.40
CA PHE A 69 -9.68 10.52 18.94
C PHE A 69 -9.41 9.11 18.40
N PRO A 70 -10.30 8.52 17.58
CA PRO A 70 -10.10 7.17 17.10
C PRO A 70 -8.88 7.11 16.18
N GLY A 71 -7.99 6.14 16.40
CA GLY A 71 -6.83 5.93 15.53
C GLY A 71 -7.21 5.48 14.11
N PRO A 72 -6.25 5.45 13.16
CA PRO A 72 -6.51 5.19 11.75
C PRO A 72 -7.30 3.91 11.46
N HIS A 73 -6.97 2.79 12.14
CA HIS A 73 -7.71 1.53 11.95
C HIS A 73 -9.13 1.57 12.51
N TYR A 74 -9.40 2.31 13.58
CA TYR A 74 -10.76 2.52 14.07
C TYR A 74 -11.58 3.33 13.07
N ARG A 75 -11.04 4.46 12.60
CA ARG A 75 -11.74 5.31 11.61
C ARG A 75 -12.06 4.55 10.33
N ARG A 76 -11.10 3.77 9.81
CA ARG A 76 -11.32 2.88 8.65
C ARG A 76 -12.42 1.85 8.92
N ALA A 77 -12.39 1.20 10.08
CA ALA A 77 -13.42 0.23 10.45
C ALA A 77 -14.81 0.87 10.61
N TYR A 78 -14.91 2.10 11.14
CA TYR A 78 -16.17 2.85 11.18
C TYR A 78 -16.67 3.23 9.78
N CYS A 79 -15.78 3.69 8.89
CA CYS A 79 -16.13 4.02 7.50
C CYS A 79 -16.71 2.81 6.77
N LEU A 80 -16.13 1.63 6.97
CA LEU A 80 -16.64 0.38 6.40
C LEU A 80 -17.96 -0.07 7.04
N LEU A 81 -18.06 -0.01 8.37
CA LEU A 81 -19.25 -0.45 9.09
C LEU A 81 -20.48 0.36 8.71
N TYR A 82 -20.32 1.69 8.61
CA TYR A 82 -21.41 2.62 8.31
C TYR A 82 -21.52 2.99 6.82
N GLN A 83 -20.64 2.44 5.97
CA GLN A 83 -20.54 2.77 4.54
C GLN A 83 -20.50 4.28 4.29
N ALA A 84 -19.74 4.98 5.13
CA ALA A 84 -19.66 6.43 5.18
C ALA A 84 -18.20 6.88 5.09
N THR A 85 -17.98 8.09 4.60
CA THR A 85 -16.66 8.73 4.51
C THR A 85 -16.25 9.35 5.85
N GLU A 86 -14.95 9.63 6.04
CA GLU A 86 -14.47 10.28 7.27
C GLU A 86 -15.17 11.63 7.58
N PRO A 87 -15.50 12.50 6.60
CA PRO A 87 -16.28 13.72 6.85
C PRO A 87 -17.73 13.47 7.30
N GLU A 88 -18.38 12.46 6.73
CA GLU A 88 -19.75 12.09 7.10
C GLU A 88 -19.81 11.62 8.55
N LEU A 89 -18.81 10.84 8.97
CA LEU A 89 -18.62 10.37 10.34
C LEU A 89 -18.08 11.43 11.31
N GLY A 90 -17.74 12.63 10.80
CA GLY A 90 -17.31 13.75 11.62
C GLY A 90 -15.85 13.66 12.07
N PHE A 91 -15.00 12.84 11.46
CA PHE A 91 -13.58 12.79 11.80
C PHE A 91 -12.80 13.99 11.28
N ARG A 92 -13.26 14.59 10.18
CA ARG A 92 -12.66 15.79 9.56
C ARG A 92 -13.68 16.58 8.74
N LYS A 93 -13.26 17.72 8.18
CA LYS A 93 -14.03 18.45 7.16
C LYS A 93 -13.92 17.77 5.79
N ALA A 94 -14.95 17.93 4.95
CA ALA A 94 -14.92 17.50 3.55
C ALA A 94 -13.89 18.32 2.76
N LEU A 95 -13.12 17.68 1.89
CA LEU A 95 -12.16 18.36 1.03
C LEU A 95 -12.81 18.88 -0.25
N PRO A 96 -12.28 19.97 -0.86
CA PRO A 96 -12.73 20.40 -2.18
C PRO A 96 -12.45 19.31 -3.22
N GLY A 97 -13.49 18.76 -3.85
CA GLY A 97 -13.38 17.78 -4.94
C GLY A 97 -13.56 16.31 -4.56
N GLU A 98 -14.05 15.99 -3.36
CA GLU A 98 -14.29 14.60 -2.89
C GLU A 98 -15.50 13.91 -3.59
N GLU A 99 -16.13 14.56 -4.58
CA GLU A 99 -17.21 14.02 -5.44
C GLU A 99 -16.67 13.57 -6.83
N VAL A 100 -15.93 12.46 -6.93
CA VAL A 100 -15.54 11.92 -8.25
C VAL A 100 -15.95 10.46 -8.41
N ASP A 101 -16.92 10.25 -9.29
CA ASP A 101 -17.45 8.97 -9.79
C ASP A 101 -16.36 8.22 -10.60
N HIS A 102 -15.91 7.06 -10.12
CA HIS A 102 -14.96 6.20 -10.83
C HIS A 102 -15.71 5.09 -11.60
N ARG A 103 -16.02 5.35 -12.87
CA ARG A 103 -16.57 4.33 -13.79
C ARG A 103 -15.45 3.45 -14.34
N LEU A 104 -15.52 2.15 -14.05
CA LEU A 104 -14.69 1.10 -14.62
C LEU A 104 -15.28 0.64 -15.95
N THR A 105 -14.47 0.53 -16.99
CA THR A 105 -14.89 0.13 -18.36
C THR A 105 -14.54 -1.34 -18.61
N GLU A 106 -15.50 -2.12 -19.14
CA GLU A 106 -15.35 -3.56 -19.44
C GLU A 106 -14.62 -3.85 -20.77
N PHE A 107 -13.95 -5.00 -20.82
CA PHE A 107 -13.10 -5.50 -21.92
C PHE A 107 -13.69 -6.78 -22.58
N GLN A 108 -13.47 -6.98 -23.88
CA GLN A 108 -13.92 -8.17 -24.65
C GLN A 108 -12.78 -8.88 -25.40
N GLU A 109 -12.77 -10.22 -25.38
CA GLU A 109 -11.71 -11.12 -25.90
C GLU A 109 -11.92 -11.64 -27.34
N ARG A 110 -10.80 -11.94 -28.03
CA ARG A 110 -10.68 -12.97 -29.10
C ARG A 110 -9.25 -13.51 -29.17
N VAL A 111 -9.04 -14.83 -29.24
CA VAL A 111 -7.73 -15.45 -29.58
C VAL A 111 -7.86 -16.75 -30.39
N ASP A 112 -6.78 -17.05 -31.14
CA ASP A 112 -6.53 -18.08 -32.16
C ASP A 112 -5.76 -19.32 -31.63
N SER A 113 -6.08 -20.53 -32.14
CA SER A 113 -5.87 -21.82 -31.45
C SER A 113 -4.55 -22.58 -31.69
N GLY A 114 -3.72 -22.17 -32.65
CA GLY A 114 -2.52 -22.93 -33.07
C GLY A 114 -1.30 -22.84 -32.14
N HIS A 115 -1.03 -21.67 -31.56
CA HIS A 115 0.12 -21.43 -30.67
C HIS A 115 0.03 -22.20 -29.33
N VAL A 116 -1.20 -22.44 -28.87
CA VAL A 116 -1.49 -23.14 -27.61
C VAL A 116 -1.01 -24.58 -27.64
N GLN A 117 -1.15 -25.25 -28.79
CA GLN A 117 -0.76 -26.66 -28.92
C GLN A 117 0.75 -26.86 -28.86
N ALA A 118 1.54 -25.91 -29.40
CA ALA A 118 3.00 -25.99 -29.38
C ALA A 118 3.59 -25.87 -27.97
N VAL A 119 3.06 -24.97 -27.13
CA VAL A 119 3.55 -24.76 -25.76
C VAL A 119 3.16 -25.91 -24.83
N VAL A 120 1.97 -26.49 -24.99
CA VAL A 120 1.56 -27.68 -24.25
C VAL A 120 2.53 -28.85 -24.50
N GLN A 121 3.00 -29.02 -25.73
CA GLN A 121 3.98 -30.07 -26.04
C GLN A 121 5.35 -29.80 -25.38
N ALA A 122 5.82 -28.56 -25.41
CA ALA A 122 7.07 -28.19 -24.75
C ALA A 122 7.05 -28.43 -23.22
N LEU A 123 5.94 -28.06 -22.55
CA LEU A 123 5.80 -28.24 -21.10
C LEU A 123 5.72 -29.72 -20.68
N LYS A 124 5.11 -30.59 -21.49
CA LYS A 124 5.09 -32.05 -21.27
C LYS A 124 6.48 -32.69 -21.30
N HIS A 125 7.45 -32.07 -21.99
CA HIS A 125 8.82 -32.57 -22.07
C HIS A 125 9.73 -32.06 -20.94
N LEU A 126 9.40 -30.92 -20.31
CA LEU A 126 10.25 -30.26 -19.32
C LEU A 126 9.96 -30.66 -17.87
N VAL A 127 8.75 -31.15 -17.58
CA VAL A 127 8.35 -31.55 -16.21
C VAL A 127 8.30 -33.08 -16.12
N PRO A 128 9.15 -33.73 -15.29
CA PRO A 128 9.14 -35.19 -15.16
C PRO A 128 7.78 -35.71 -14.71
N THR A 129 7.29 -36.76 -15.35
CA THR A 129 5.99 -37.40 -15.08
C THR A 129 5.98 -38.32 -13.84
N SER A 130 7.02 -38.32 -13.01
CA SER A 130 7.13 -39.26 -11.89
C SER A 130 7.10 -38.57 -10.53
N ALA A 131 5.91 -38.46 -9.94
CA ALA A 131 5.61 -38.77 -8.55
C ALA A 131 4.11 -38.55 -8.33
N GLU A 132 3.44 -39.60 -7.88
CA GLU A 132 2.01 -39.66 -7.53
C GLU A 132 1.52 -38.37 -6.85
N ASP A 133 0.40 -37.83 -7.35
CA ASP A 133 -0.38 -36.66 -6.91
C ASP A 133 0.23 -35.25 -6.94
N CYS A 134 1.54 -35.05 -6.86
CA CYS A 134 2.11 -33.69 -6.73
C CYS A 134 2.46 -32.98 -8.05
N GLY A 135 2.87 -33.74 -9.08
CA GLY A 135 3.35 -33.18 -10.36
C GLY A 135 2.26 -32.68 -11.30
N GLU A 136 1.11 -33.38 -11.36
CA GLU A 136 0.00 -33.04 -12.27
C GLU A 136 -0.63 -31.68 -11.94
N ASN A 137 -0.70 -31.31 -10.64
CA ASN A 137 -1.25 -30.04 -10.20
C ASN A 137 -0.36 -28.85 -10.62
N VAL A 138 0.96 -28.97 -10.48
CA VAL A 138 1.90 -27.89 -10.85
C VAL A 138 1.97 -27.70 -12.36
N GLN A 139 2.01 -28.79 -13.14
CA GLN A 139 1.97 -28.71 -14.60
C GLN A 139 0.72 -27.98 -15.08
N GLN A 140 -0.46 -28.34 -14.55
CA GLN A 140 -1.72 -27.70 -14.91
C GLN A 140 -1.74 -26.23 -14.50
N ARG A 141 -1.22 -25.88 -13.31
CA ARG A 141 -1.10 -24.48 -12.86
C ARG A 141 -0.17 -23.64 -13.73
N ILE A 142 0.96 -24.21 -14.16
CA ILE A 142 1.89 -23.55 -15.11
C ILE A 142 1.20 -23.33 -16.44
N LEU A 143 0.48 -24.33 -16.95
CA LEU A 143 -0.29 -24.24 -18.19
C LEU A 143 -1.39 -23.19 -18.11
N ASP A 144 -2.14 -23.14 -17.01
CA ASP A 144 -3.21 -22.16 -16.82
C ASP A 144 -2.66 -20.73 -16.66
N ALA A 145 -1.55 -20.56 -15.94
CA ALA A 145 -0.86 -19.27 -15.85
C ALA A 145 -0.32 -18.81 -17.21
N TRP A 146 0.25 -19.73 -17.99
CA TRP A 146 0.70 -19.45 -19.35
C TRP A 146 -0.49 -19.07 -20.25
N ARG A 147 -1.61 -19.79 -20.19
CA ARG A 147 -2.84 -19.50 -20.94
C ARG A 147 -3.37 -18.12 -20.61
N ARG A 148 -3.55 -17.77 -19.33
CA ARG A 148 -4.02 -16.42 -18.93
C ARG A 148 -3.16 -15.31 -19.53
N ARG A 149 -1.84 -15.53 -19.63
CA ARG A 149 -0.87 -14.58 -20.15
C ARG A 149 -0.83 -14.48 -21.68
N HIS A 150 -1.20 -15.53 -22.42
CA HIS A 150 -0.99 -15.61 -23.87
C HIS A 150 -2.26 -15.86 -24.71
N THR A 151 -3.37 -16.27 -24.09
CA THR A 151 -4.56 -16.76 -24.79
C THR A 151 -5.85 -16.00 -24.50
N GLY A 152 -5.81 -14.85 -23.82
CA GLY A 152 -7.00 -14.00 -23.69
C GLY A 152 -7.04 -13.02 -22.51
N GLY A 153 -6.27 -13.23 -21.43
CA GLY A 153 -6.54 -12.55 -20.16
C GLY A 153 -6.04 -11.11 -20.01
N ASP A 154 -4.98 -10.70 -20.73
CA ASP A 154 -4.44 -9.34 -20.64
C ASP A 154 -4.13 -8.83 -22.05
N GLN A 155 -4.98 -7.96 -22.59
CA GLN A 155 -4.76 -7.31 -23.89
C GLN A 155 -3.72 -6.18 -23.79
N HIS A 156 -3.33 -5.82 -22.57
CA HIS A 156 -2.33 -4.80 -22.33
C HIS A 156 -0.95 -5.40 -22.27
N ARG A 157 0.04 -4.58 -22.65
CA ARG A 157 1.45 -4.93 -22.47
C ARG A 157 1.71 -5.10 -20.97
N PRO A 158 2.61 -6.03 -20.58
CA PRO A 158 2.99 -6.13 -19.19
C PRO A 158 3.42 -4.77 -18.63
N SER A 159 3.11 -4.52 -17.38
CA SER A 159 3.24 -3.18 -16.80
C SER A 159 4.06 -3.19 -15.52
N LEU A 160 4.98 -2.26 -15.39
CA LEU A 160 5.68 -1.93 -14.16
C LEU A 160 4.99 -0.73 -13.50
N LEU A 161 4.29 -0.97 -12.40
CA LEU A 161 3.70 0.08 -11.57
C LEU A 161 4.72 0.53 -10.52
N LEU A 162 5.30 1.72 -10.69
CA LEU A 162 6.17 2.31 -9.65
C LEU A 162 5.34 3.19 -8.74
N ILE A 163 5.19 2.78 -7.49
CA ILE A 163 4.41 3.48 -6.47
C ILE A 163 5.36 4.24 -5.56
N GLY A 164 5.36 5.57 -5.70
CA GLY A 164 6.19 6.53 -4.95
C GLY A 164 5.39 7.37 -3.96
N GLY A 165 6.10 8.05 -3.07
CA GLY A 165 5.52 8.99 -2.11
C GLY A 165 6.24 9.00 -0.76
N PHE A 166 5.98 10.03 0.03
CA PHE A 166 6.66 10.26 1.30
C PHE A 166 6.44 9.13 2.33
N ALA A 167 7.28 9.09 3.38
CA ALA A 167 7.04 8.15 4.47
C ALA A 167 5.68 8.46 5.12
N GLY A 168 4.90 7.42 5.45
CA GLY A 168 3.54 7.60 5.95
C GLY A 168 2.45 7.83 4.89
N SER A 169 2.79 7.97 3.60
CA SER A 169 1.78 8.27 2.56
C SER A 169 0.83 7.12 2.18
N GLY A 170 0.99 5.92 2.73
CA GLY A 170 0.16 4.75 2.38
C GLY A 170 0.62 3.90 1.19
N LYS A 171 1.73 4.26 0.52
CA LYS A 171 2.26 3.53 -0.66
C LYS A 171 2.36 2.01 -0.52
N SER A 172 2.90 1.48 0.58
CA SER A 172 3.02 0.02 0.77
C SER A 172 1.67 -0.66 0.97
N GLU A 173 0.64 0.05 1.42
CA GLU A 173 -0.72 -0.48 1.50
C GLU A 173 -1.40 -0.49 0.13
N PHE A 174 -1.31 0.61 -0.61
CA PHE A 174 -1.80 0.70 -1.98
C PHE A 174 -1.14 -0.34 -2.89
N ALA A 175 0.18 -0.49 -2.79
CA ALA A 175 0.94 -1.49 -3.55
C ALA A 175 0.51 -2.92 -3.24
N ARG A 176 0.29 -3.25 -1.96
CA ARG A 176 -0.27 -4.55 -1.57
C ARG A 176 -1.66 -4.73 -2.14
N PHE A 177 -2.53 -3.72 -2.06
CA PHE A 177 -3.87 -3.80 -2.63
C PHE A 177 -3.85 -4.14 -4.13
N ILE A 178 -3.07 -3.42 -4.93
CA ILE A 178 -2.96 -3.72 -6.37
C ILE A 178 -2.41 -5.12 -6.60
N SER A 179 -1.38 -5.54 -5.86
CA SER A 179 -0.84 -6.91 -5.97
C SER A 179 -1.87 -7.99 -5.62
N HIS A 180 -2.73 -7.78 -4.61
CA HIS A 180 -3.81 -8.72 -4.28
C HIS A 180 -4.86 -8.80 -5.39
N LEU A 181 -5.23 -7.66 -6.00
CA LEU A 181 -6.21 -7.63 -7.08
C LEU A 181 -5.71 -8.29 -8.36
N THR A 182 -4.44 -8.06 -8.69
CA THR A 182 -3.87 -8.43 -10.00
C THR A 182 -3.11 -9.75 -9.98
N GLY A 183 -2.68 -10.21 -8.80
CA GLY A 183 -1.72 -11.31 -8.65
C GLY A 183 -0.29 -10.94 -9.07
N TRP A 184 -0.02 -9.67 -9.40
CA TRP A 184 1.32 -9.23 -9.79
C TRP A 184 2.28 -9.27 -8.59
N PRO A 185 3.55 -9.68 -8.77
CA PRO A 185 4.55 -9.64 -7.71
C PRO A 185 4.70 -8.23 -7.14
N LEU A 186 4.79 -8.17 -5.82
CA LEU A 186 5.07 -6.95 -5.06
C LEU A 186 6.55 -6.88 -4.67
N LEU A 187 7.25 -5.87 -5.16
CA LEU A 187 8.62 -5.55 -4.78
C LEU A 187 8.62 -4.28 -3.91
N ASP A 188 8.62 -4.47 -2.59
CA ASP A 188 8.74 -3.36 -1.63
C ASP A 188 10.21 -3.26 -1.15
N LYS A 189 10.81 -2.09 -1.34
CA LYS A 189 12.21 -1.82 -0.94
C LYS A 189 12.48 -2.23 0.50
N ASP A 190 11.59 -1.82 1.42
CA ASP A 190 11.84 -1.94 2.86
C ASP A 190 11.97 -3.42 3.30
N PRO A 191 10.99 -4.32 3.11
CA PRO A 191 11.15 -5.73 3.48
C PRO A 191 12.20 -6.46 2.64
N LEU A 192 12.44 -6.06 1.39
CA LEU A 192 13.42 -6.67 0.51
C LEU A 192 14.86 -6.45 0.99
N THR A 193 15.17 -5.28 1.57
CA THR A 193 16.54 -4.90 1.92
C THR A 193 16.81 -4.89 3.43
N ARG A 194 15.77 -4.73 4.28
CA ARG A 194 15.92 -4.43 5.71
C ARG A 194 16.90 -5.34 6.47
N PRO A 195 16.82 -6.68 6.39
CA PRO A 195 17.73 -7.55 7.16
C PRO A 195 19.21 -7.32 6.83
N LEU A 196 19.53 -7.06 5.56
CA LEU A 196 20.88 -6.77 5.12
C LEU A 196 21.31 -5.36 5.53
N VAL A 197 20.41 -4.38 5.39
CA VAL A 197 20.65 -2.97 5.72
C VAL A 197 20.94 -2.79 7.21
N GLU A 198 20.16 -3.40 8.09
CA GLU A 198 20.37 -3.31 9.55
C GLU A 198 21.73 -3.86 9.96
N ARG A 199 22.17 -4.96 9.32
CA ARG A 199 23.50 -5.54 9.54
C ARG A 199 24.61 -4.68 8.96
N LEU A 200 24.41 -4.12 7.77
CA LEU A 200 25.38 -3.23 7.13
C LEU A 200 25.57 -1.94 7.94
N LEU A 201 24.50 -1.32 8.42
CA LEU A 201 24.58 -0.12 9.27
C LEU A 201 25.32 -0.41 10.57
N THR A 202 25.02 -1.53 11.24
CA THR A 202 25.77 -1.97 12.41
C THR A 202 27.26 -2.15 12.11
N ALA A 203 27.61 -2.77 10.96
CA ALA A 203 28.99 -2.97 10.54
C ALA A 203 29.73 -1.65 10.22
N LEU A 204 29.00 -0.63 9.78
CA LEU A 204 29.49 0.74 9.58
C LEU A 204 29.52 1.57 10.88
N GLY A 205 29.20 0.97 12.04
CA GLY A 205 29.17 1.66 13.33
C GLY A 205 27.98 2.61 13.51
N CYS A 206 26.94 2.48 12.70
CA CYS A 206 25.72 3.28 12.75
C CYS A 206 24.60 2.55 13.51
N ASP A 207 23.55 3.29 13.91
CA ASP A 207 22.31 2.69 14.39
C ASP A 207 21.69 1.81 13.27
N PRO A 208 21.31 0.55 13.54
CA PRO A 208 20.68 -0.33 12.53
C PRO A 208 19.38 0.25 11.93
N ASN A 209 18.71 1.14 12.64
CA ASN A 209 17.48 1.81 12.24
C ASN A 209 17.72 3.14 11.52
N ASP A 210 18.97 3.57 11.35
CA ASP A 210 19.30 4.82 10.67
C ASP A 210 18.85 4.80 9.20
N ARG A 211 18.05 5.81 8.83
CA ARG A 211 17.55 6.04 7.47
C ARG A 211 17.68 7.51 7.05
N HIS A 212 18.49 8.30 7.76
CA HIS A 212 18.56 9.74 7.60
C HIS A 212 19.98 10.31 7.58
N SER A 213 20.98 9.63 8.16
CA SER A 213 22.35 10.14 8.17
C SER A 213 22.96 10.23 6.76
N GLU A 214 24.01 11.03 6.64
CA GLU A 214 24.81 11.10 5.41
C GLU A 214 25.49 9.75 5.10
N THR A 215 25.93 9.01 6.11
CA THR A 215 26.46 7.64 5.91
C THR A 215 25.42 6.73 5.27
N TYR A 216 24.19 6.75 5.79
CA TYR A 216 23.08 5.99 5.19
C TYR A 216 22.80 6.45 3.76
N LYS A 217 22.63 7.76 3.53
CA LYS A 217 22.29 8.30 2.20
C LYS A 217 23.36 8.02 1.15
N ALA A 218 24.64 8.09 1.52
CA ALA A 218 25.75 7.95 0.60
C ALA A 218 26.18 6.49 0.37
N GLN A 219 26.14 5.64 1.40
CA GLN A 219 26.72 4.28 1.32
C GLN A 219 25.66 3.17 1.30
N VAL A 220 24.50 3.38 1.92
CA VAL A 220 23.51 2.31 2.14
C VAL A 220 22.30 2.45 1.23
N ARG A 221 21.70 3.65 1.14
CA ARG A 221 20.55 3.93 0.27
C ARG A 221 20.80 3.53 -1.18
N PRO A 222 21.97 3.77 -1.80
CA PRO A 222 22.21 3.36 -3.18
C PRO A 222 22.14 1.84 -3.36
N LEU A 223 22.65 1.07 -2.39
CA LEU A 223 22.59 -0.40 -2.41
C LEU A 223 21.15 -0.90 -2.26
N GLU A 224 20.33 -0.27 -1.40
CA GLU A 224 18.92 -0.63 -1.29
C GLU A 224 18.18 -0.46 -2.62
N TYR A 225 18.38 0.68 -3.27
CA TYR A 225 17.76 0.93 -4.58
C TYR A 225 18.34 0.02 -5.65
N GLN A 226 19.62 -0.32 -5.61
CA GLN A 226 20.19 -1.32 -6.52
C GLN A 226 19.50 -2.68 -6.36
N CYS A 227 19.37 -3.21 -5.14
CA CYS A 227 18.67 -4.47 -4.90
C CYS A 227 17.23 -4.45 -5.43
N LEU A 228 16.50 -3.36 -5.18
CA LEU A 228 15.14 -3.20 -5.70
C LEU A 228 15.12 -3.17 -7.24
N MET A 229 15.99 -2.38 -7.86
CA MET A 229 16.02 -2.22 -9.31
C MET A 229 16.44 -3.51 -10.03
N GLU A 230 17.42 -4.24 -9.52
CA GLU A 230 17.81 -5.56 -10.07
C GLU A 230 16.64 -6.55 -9.98
N SER A 231 15.90 -6.54 -8.86
CA SER A 231 14.71 -7.40 -8.69
C SER A 231 13.58 -7.01 -9.66
N ILE A 232 13.37 -5.71 -9.89
CA ILE A 232 12.43 -5.21 -10.89
C ILE A 232 12.84 -5.69 -12.29
N LEU A 233 14.12 -5.55 -12.64
CA LEU A 233 14.61 -5.92 -13.96
C LEU A 233 14.50 -7.42 -14.23
N ALA A 234 14.76 -8.28 -13.23
CA ALA A 234 14.56 -9.72 -13.36
C ALA A 234 13.11 -10.07 -13.77
N ASN A 235 12.11 -9.40 -13.19
CA ASN A 235 10.71 -9.58 -13.59
C ASN A 235 10.44 -9.00 -14.99
N VAL A 236 10.98 -7.82 -15.30
CA VAL A 236 10.84 -7.15 -16.59
C VAL A 236 11.39 -8.00 -17.73
N GLU A 237 12.54 -8.65 -17.54
CA GLU A 237 13.16 -9.56 -18.52
C GLU A 237 12.28 -10.77 -18.83
N CYS A 238 11.51 -11.24 -17.85
CA CYS A 238 10.48 -12.26 -18.03
C CYS A 238 9.14 -11.69 -18.54
N GLY A 239 9.04 -10.38 -18.76
CA GLY A 239 7.84 -9.65 -19.13
C GLY A 239 6.74 -9.70 -18.05
N ILE A 240 7.07 -9.88 -16.78
CA ILE A 240 6.09 -10.03 -15.71
C ILE A 240 5.66 -8.64 -15.24
N SER A 241 4.36 -8.35 -15.34
CA SER A 241 3.78 -7.14 -14.74
C SER A 241 4.08 -7.13 -13.25
N THR A 242 4.57 -6.01 -12.74
CA THR A 242 5.16 -5.92 -11.39
C THR A 242 4.71 -4.66 -10.70
N VAL A 243 4.40 -4.78 -9.41
CA VAL A 243 4.15 -3.63 -8.54
C VAL A 243 5.41 -3.39 -7.72
N ALA A 244 6.03 -2.22 -7.86
CA ALA A 244 7.20 -1.83 -7.09
C ALA A 244 6.89 -0.63 -6.20
N THR A 245 7.28 -0.66 -4.93
CA THR A 245 7.06 0.43 -3.99
C THR A 245 8.32 0.79 -3.22
N ALA A 246 8.59 2.09 -3.19
CA ALA A 246 9.66 2.74 -2.42
C ALA A 246 9.29 4.22 -2.29
N PRO A 247 10.02 5.04 -1.52
CA PRO A 247 9.78 6.47 -1.54
C PRO A 247 9.88 7.08 -2.95
N PHE A 248 10.85 6.62 -3.76
CA PHE A 248 11.10 7.09 -5.14
C PHE A 248 11.19 8.61 -5.31
N ILE A 249 11.48 9.36 -4.24
CA ILE A 249 11.48 10.83 -4.22
C ILE A 249 12.51 11.38 -5.22
N THR A 250 13.76 10.93 -5.12
CA THR A 250 14.87 11.37 -5.98
C THR A 250 14.77 10.78 -7.39
N GLU A 251 14.23 9.58 -7.48
CA GLU A 251 14.17 8.79 -8.72
C GLU A 251 13.09 9.34 -9.66
N MET A 252 11.87 9.53 -9.16
CA MET A 252 10.74 10.04 -9.96
C MET A 252 10.88 11.53 -10.29
N SER A 253 11.54 12.32 -9.45
CA SER A 253 11.82 13.73 -9.74
C SER A 253 12.94 13.92 -10.76
N ASN A 254 13.65 12.86 -11.16
CA ASN A 254 14.73 12.93 -12.14
C ASN A 254 14.26 12.42 -13.52
N PRO A 255 14.03 13.30 -14.51
CA PRO A 255 13.57 12.91 -15.84
C PRO A 255 14.51 11.92 -16.54
N ALA A 256 15.83 12.07 -16.33
CA ALA A 256 16.81 11.19 -16.95
C ALA A 256 16.77 9.79 -16.34
N TRP A 257 16.49 9.66 -15.04
CA TRP A 257 16.29 8.38 -14.39
C TRP A 257 15.04 7.68 -14.92
N MET A 258 13.90 8.39 -14.95
CA MET A 258 12.64 7.86 -15.48
C MET A 258 12.76 7.42 -16.95
N ARG A 259 13.41 8.23 -17.79
CA ARG A 259 13.65 7.89 -19.20
C ARG A 259 14.52 6.64 -19.36
N ARG A 260 15.58 6.49 -18.55
CA ARG A 260 16.43 5.29 -18.58
C ARG A 260 15.64 4.04 -18.18
N LEU A 261 14.82 4.13 -17.13
CA LEU A 261 13.99 3.02 -16.71
C LEU A 261 12.96 2.65 -17.79
N ALA A 262 12.22 3.62 -18.31
CA ALA A 262 11.25 3.42 -19.37
C ALA A 262 11.88 2.76 -20.61
N ASN A 263 13.06 3.23 -21.05
CA ASN A 263 13.77 2.63 -22.18
C ASN A 263 14.20 1.19 -21.93
N ARG A 264 14.67 0.87 -20.71
CA ARG A 264 15.03 -0.51 -20.34
C ARG A 264 13.80 -1.43 -20.35
N CYS A 265 12.69 -1.00 -19.76
CA CYS A 265 11.45 -1.78 -19.74
C CYS A 265 10.84 -1.94 -21.15
N ALA A 266 10.89 -0.90 -21.98
CA ALA A 266 10.38 -0.95 -23.35
C ALA A 266 11.12 -1.97 -24.23
N ALA A 267 12.41 -2.24 -23.96
CA ALA A 267 13.16 -3.28 -24.66
C ALA A 267 12.58 -4.70 -24.43
N TYR A 268 11.84 -4.89 -23.35
CA TYR A 268 11.12 -6.13 -23.00
C TYR A 268 9.61 -5.99 -23.15
N GLN A 269 9.15 -4.96 -23.88
CA GLN A 269 7.73 -4.66 -24.10
C GLN A 269 6.96 -4.43 -22.78
N VAL A 270 7.63 -3.93 -21.74
CA VAL A 270 7.01 -3.58 -20.46
C VAL A 270 6.81 -2.07 -20.37
N ASP A 271 5.58 -1.65 -20.13
CA ASP A 271 5.24 -0.23 -19.96
C ASP A 271 5.47 0.21 -18.51
N VAL A 272 5.97 1.43 -18.31
CA VAL A 272 6.29 1.96 -16.98
C VAL A 272 5.24 3.01 -16.59
N THR A 273 4.50 2.74 -15.51
CA THR A 273 3.48 3.65 -14.98
C THR A 273 3.88 4.14 -13.59
N PRO A 274 4.27 5.42 -13.45
CA PRO A 274 4.51 6.02 -12.15
C PRO A 274 3.19 6.37 -11.47
N VAL A 275 3.09 6.06 -10.19
CA VAL A 275 1.98 6.42 -9.31
C VAL A 275 2.52 7.15 -8.11
N TRP A 276 1.99 8.33 -7.84
CA TRP A 276 2.38 9.16 -6.71
C TRP A 276 1.28 9.14 -5.64
N LEU A 277 1.61 8.68 -4.44
CA LEU A 277 0.72 8.72 -3.29
C LEU A 277 0.89 10.07 -2.60
N GLU A 278 -0.10 10.93 -2.78
CA GLU A 278 -0.18 12.22 -2.12
C GLU A 278 -0.77 12.06 -0.72
N CYS A 279 -0.19 12.76 0.25
CA CYS A 279 -0.61 12.72 1.64
C CYS A 279 -0.18 14.01 2.32
N ASP A 280 -0.99 14.55 3.21
CA ASP A 280 -0.67 15.74 4.00
C ASP A 280 0.24 15.40 5.18
N ALA A 281 0.91 16.41 5.73
CA ALA A 281 1.87 16.25 6.81
C ALA A 281 1.26 15.60 8.07
N ASP A 282 0.03 15.97 8.43
CA ASP A 282 -0.62 15.46 9.64
C ASP A 282 -0.95 13.97 9.49
N SER A 283 -1.52 13.59 8.34
CA SER A 283 -1.76 12.20 7.99
C SER A 283 -0.46 11.39 7.94
N MET A 284 0.61 11.93 7.34
CA MET A 284 1.92 11.27 7.33
C MET A 284 2.42 10.99 8.75
N ARG A 285 2.35 11.99 9.65
CA ARG A 285 2.78 11.86 11.04
C ARG A 285 1.97 10.79 11.76
N GLU A 286 0.65 10.83 11.59
CA GLU A 286 -0.26 9.87 12.20
C GLU A 286 0.04 8.44 11.75
N TYR A 287 0.20 8.20 10.45
CA TYR A 287 0.52 6.88 9.91
C TYR A 287 1.90 6.39 10.38
N ILE A 288 2.89 7.26 10.45
CA ILE A 288 4.24 6.93 10.94
C ILE A 288 4.21 6.57 12.43
N ALA A 289 3.51 7.34 13.25
CA ALA A 289 3.36 7.08 14.67
C ALA A 289 2.61 5.75 14.89
N PHE A 290 1.50 5.55 14.18
CA PHE A 290 0.66 4.39 14.32
C PHE A 290 1.39 3.08 13.99
N ARG A 291 2.19 3.05 12.92
CA ARG A 291 2.93 1.82 12.54
C ARG A 291 4.11 1.48 13.47
N SER A 292 4.53 2.41 14.34
CA SER A 292 5.52 2.20 15.41
C SER A 292 6.80 1.47 14.96
N ALA A 293 7.32 1.79 13.76
CA ALA A 293 8.53 1.16 13.25
C ALA A 293 9.78 1.87 13.81
N ALA A 294 10.74 1.11 14.36
CA ALA A 294 11.96 1.66 14.97
C ALA A 294 12.74 2.61 14.03
N ARG A 295 12.75 2.32 12.72
CA ARG A 295 13.36 3.16 11.67
C ARG A 295 12.74 4.56 11.51
N ASP A 296 11.58 4.81 12.10
CA ASP A 296 10.93 6.12 12.06
C ASP A 296 11.12 6.94 13.35
N ALA A 297 11.79 6.38 14.37
CA ALA A 297 11.96 7.05 15.66
C ALA A 297 12.57 8.46 15.52
N TRP A 298 13.59 8.61 14.66
CA TRP A 298 14.20 9.91 14.40
C TRP A 298 13.21 10.92 13.80
N LYS A 299 12.36 10.49 12.85
CA LYS A 299 11.36 11.40 12.24
C LYS A 299 10.33 11.86 13.24
N LEU A 300 9.88 10.96 14.13
CA LEU A 300 8.88 11.30 15.14
C LEU A 300 9.45 12.27 16.19
N SER A 301 10.71 12.09 16.58
CA SER A 301 11.39 12.99 17.52
C SER A 301 11.79 14.34 16.90
N ASN A 302 12.01 14.39 15.58
CA ASN A 302 12.48 15.59 14.86
C ASN A 302 11.50 15.98 13.74
N TRP A 303 10.20 15.95 14.03
CA TRP A 303 9.16 16.06 13.00
C TRP A 303 9.21 17.38 12.23
N THR A 304 9.42 18.50 12.91
CA THR A 304 9.54 19.82 12.27
C THR A 304 10.74 19.86 11.31
N GLU A 305 11.92 19.45 11.78
CA GLU A 305 13.13 19.38 10.95
C GLU A 305 12.94 18.45 9.74
N TYR A 306 12.28 17.31 9.95
CA TYR A 306 11.96 16.38 8.87
C TYR A 306 11.05 17.04 7.83
N LEU A 307 9.99 17.72 8.24
CA LEU A 307 9.04 18.40 7.35
C LEU A 307 9.67 19.57 6.59
N ASP A 308 10.52 20.38 7.25
CA ASP A 308 11.20 21.51 6.61
C ASP A 308 12.11 21.06 5.46
N GLY A 309 12.58 19.82 5.49
CA GLY A 309 13.35 19.19 4.42
C GLY A 309 12.52 18.59 3.27
N LEU A 310 11.18 18.64 3.33
CA LEU A 310 10.29 18.08 2.31
C LEU A 310 9.62 19.16 1.48
N ASP A 311 9.61 18.96 0.16
CA ASP A 311 8.70 19.65 -0.73
C ASP A 311 7.44 18.78 -0.94
N LEU A 312 6.37 19.05 -0.18
CA LEU A 312 5.11 18.30 -0.30
C LEU A 312 4.40 18.52 -1.65
N SER A 313 4.77 19.57 -2.39
CA SER A 313 4.27 19.81 -3.74
C SER A 313 5.00 19.00 -4.81
N LEU A 314 6.09 18.31 -4.44
CA LEU A 314 6.88 17.49 -5.35
C LEU A 314 6.00 16.46 -6.07
N ARG A 315 6.23 16.32 -7.37
CA ARG A 315 5.59 15.31 -8.23
C ARG A 315 6.63 14.62 -9.14
N PRO A 316 6.35 13.41 -9.62
CA PRO A 316 7.14 12.78 -10.67
C PRO A 316 7.30 13.71 -11.88
N ALA A 317 8.50 13.73 -12.46
CA ALA A 317 8.88 14.61 -13.57
C ALA A 317 8.40 14.13 -14.95
N VAL A 318 7.53 13.12 -14.98
CA VAL A 318 6.95 12.49 -16.18
C VAL A 318 5.45 12.28 -15.96
N PRO A 319 4.64 11.99 -16.99
CA PRO A 319 3.24 11.66 -16.81
C PRO A 319 3.06 10.54 -15.77
N HIS A 320 2.16 10.75 -14.83
CA HIS A 320 1.95 9.88 -13.68
C HIS A 320 0.50 9.93 -13.21
N LEU A 321 0.10 8.90 -12.46
CA LEU A 321 -1.15 8.88 -11.74
C LEU A 321 -0.93 9.46 -10.35
N VAL A 322 -1.85 10.29 -9.87
CA VAL A 322 -1.87 10.76 -8.49
C VAL A 322 -2.98 10.04 -7.75
N VAL A 323 -2.64 9.39 -6.64
CA VAL A 323 -3.60 8.77 -5.73
C VAL A 323 -3.61 9.62 -4.47
N ASP A 324 -4.73 10.30 -4.24
CA ASP A 324 -4.90 11.15 -3.08
C ASP A 324 -5.21 10.29 -1.85
N ASN A 325 -4.28 10.27 -0.90
CA ASN A 325 -4.42 9.61 0.38
C ASN A 325 -4.34 10.61 1.55
N ARG A 326 -4.66 11.89 1.29
CA ARG A 326 -4.87 12.86 2.37
C ARG A 326 -6.01 12.37 3.25
N PHE A 327 -5.78 12.36 4.56
CA PHE A 327 -6.71 11.82 5.55
C PHE A 327 -7.18 10.38 5.29
N GLY A 328 -6.39 9.54 4.60
CA GLY A 328 -6.73 8.13 4.38
C GLY A 328 -7.82 7.82 3.34
N SER A 329 -8.22 8.79 2.51
CA SER A 329 -9.32 8.65 1.54
C SER A 329 -9.14 7.53 0.51
N ALA A 330 -7.99 7.44 -0.16
CA ALA A 330 -7.72 6.33 -1.09
C ALA A 330 -7.71 4.96 -0.42
N ILE A 331 -7.20 4.89 0.80
CA ILE A 331 -7.17 3.64 1.56
C ILE A 331 -8.60 3.20 1.95
N ALA A 332 -9.50 4.13 2.23
CA ALA A 332 -10.92 3.84 2.48
C ALA A 332 -11.60 3.16 1.27
N VAL A 333 -11.28 3.59 0.04
CA VAL A 333 -11.78 2.93 -1.19
C VAL A 333 -11.16 1.54 -1.35
N THR A 334 -9.86 1.36 -1.07
CA THR A 334 -9.23 0.04 -1.11
C THR A 334 -9.83 -0.93 -0.09
N ASP A 335 -10.25 -0.42 1.06
CA ASP A 335 -10.89 -1.20 2.10
C ASP A 335 -12.32 -1.60 1.72
N GLN A 336 -13.08 -0.72 1.08
CA GLN A 336 -14.41 -1.05 0.55
C GLN A 336 -14.32 -2.19 -0.48
N VAL A 337 -13.31 -2.14 -1.37
CA VAL A 337 -13.06 -3.21 -2.34
C VAL A 337 -12.62 -4.51 -1.65
N ARG A 338 -11.72 -4.47 -0.65
CA ARG A 338 -11.34 -5.66 0.14
C ARG A 338 -12.53 -6.28 0.86
N TYR A 339 -13.38 -5.46 1.47
CA TYR A 339 -14.60 -5.88 2.16
C TYR A 339 -15.58 -6.55 1.20
N ALA A 340 -15.77 -5.98 0.00
CA ALA A 340 -16.64 -6.52 -1.05
C ALA A 340 -16.10 -7.84 -1.65
N LEU A 341 -14.78 -7.95 -1.83
CA LEU A 341 -14.11 -9.14 -2.36
C LEU A 341 -13.97 -10.28 -1.34
N GLY A 342 -14.30 -10.04 -0.07
CA GLY A 342 -14.28 -11.08 0.96
C GLY A 342 -12.91 -11.71 1.19
N VAL A 343 -11.83 -10.93 1.03
CA VAL A 343 -10.45 -11.43 1.20
C VAL A 343 -10.16 -11.62 2.70
N ALA A 344 -10.69 -12.69 3.26
CA ALA A 344 -10.27 -13.23 4.54
C ALA A 344 -8.89 -13.87 4.34
N HIS A 345 -7.85 -13.25 4.91
CA HIS A 345 -6.59 -13.97 5.13
C HIS A 345 -6.80 -14.93 6.31
N THR A 346 -6.65 -16.23 6.06
CA THR A 346 -6.35 -17.25 7.07
C THR A 346 -4.98 -17.04 7.69
#